data_AF-A0A8S2PLK2-F1
#
_entry.id   AF-A0A8S2PLK2-F1
#
_cell.length_a   1.000
_cell.length_b   1.000
_cell.length_c   1.000
_cell.angle_alpha   90.00
_cell.angle_beta   90.00
_cell.angle_gamma   90.00
#
_symmetry.space_group_name_H-M   'P 1'
#
loop_
_entity.id
_entity.type
_entity.pdbx_description
1 polymer ?
#
loop_
_entity_poly.entity_id
_entity_poly.type
_entity_poly.pdbx_seq_one_letter_code
_entity_poly.pdbx_strand_id
1 'polypeptide(L)'
;MFSLPRFFRWIVPFFLSVMSTPRHERDIDALASAHIGIRHIITLTEETPLPEEWFFNKTISHTHLPVGNYRPPTIEQVDLFFRLVNDPTKTPLLVHCGGGKGRAGTMIACYLAIYGFQAPSAQEWTQPLMSAGEAVEKLRQLRPGSIETDEQERFVHTYVSAVWKRQAALPPLPDEPDGLPLEIEGQLDGNIDLIMLCGVPGSGKSHVARMILTRDEQWTIISQDETRSRDTCERELGRPGKYSKVILDRCNPDRADRKEWLGIAQWARKPICVYFDYNPELCVSRAQQRTDHPTLTPGQRVRTAVQSMHRQMERPKLDEGFVAICIVRSFYAADDLIRRLAPIRILKFLRTGHLINLGAATADDFLVSFNQSNHTPHVIITEKVDGANMGFSLSADRELLVQNRSHYITSTAHAQFRPLYNWIETHREGLYHVLDRDDSFPERYILYGEWLVATHSIPYTRLPDRFLAFDLYDRQTQTWADRDTLERLLAETKISLVHIMYRGPRPTDAVLKEMVQRPSQFYDGPVEGIYVKEEQNGQVINRGKIVRSDFTAGITEHWDKAPMRKNGFLIDGDDIE
;
A
#
# COMPACT_ATOMS: atom_id res chain seq x y z
N MET A 1 11.07 -27.34 -23.14
CA MET A 1 11.93 -26.26 -23.65
C MET A 1 11.01 -25.07 -23.94
N PHE A 2 11.06 -24.02 -23.14
CA PHE A 2 10.20 -22.85 -23.35
C PHE A 2 10.63 -22.15 -24.64
N SER A 3 9.72 -21.98 -25.61
CA SER A 3 9.99 -21.17 -26.80
C SER A 3 9.66 -19.72 -26.49
N LEU A 4 10.67 -18.87 -26.38
CA LEU A 4 10.45 -17.44 -26.24
C LEU A 4 9.75 -16.87 -27.50
N PRO A 5 8.97 -15.78 -27.36
CA PRO A 5 8.40 -15.10 -28.51
C PRO A 5 9.47 -14.71 -29.55
N ARG A 6 9.04 -14.58 -30.81
CA ARG A 6 9.96 -14.38 -31.94
C ARG A 6 10.81 -13.12 -31.71
N PHE A 7 12.04 -13.15 -32.20
CA PHE A 7 12.98 -12.02 -32.16
C PHE A 7 13.32 -11.51 -30.75
N PHE A 8 13.31 -12.36 -29.72
CA PHE A 8 13.90 -12.01 -28.43
C PHE A 8 15.41 -11.72 -28.58
N ARG A 9 15.87 -10.61 -27.99
CA ARG A 9 17.29 -10.26 -27.88
C ARG A 9 17.53 -9.36 -26.67
N TRP A 10 18.61 -9.64 -25.95
CA TRP A 10 19.22 -8.66 -25.06
C TRP A 10 19.90 -7.56 -25.88
N ILE A 11 19.57 -6.30 -25.59
CA ILE A 11 20.30 -5.12 -26.05
C ILE A 11 21.45 -4.84 -25.10
N VAL A 12 21.14 -4.84 -23.80
CA VAL A 12 22.12 -4.87 -22.72
C VAL A 12 21.90 -6.18 -21.96
N PRO A 13 22.89 -7.09 -21.89
CA PRO A 13 22.74 -8.39 -21.25
C PRO A 13 22.17 -8.28 -19.84
N PHE A 14 21.11 -9.06 -19.56
CA PHE A 14 20.42 -9.11 -18.26
C PHE A 14 19.90 -7.76 -17.75
N PHE A 15 19.69 -6.78 -18.63
CA PHE A 15 19.22 -5.45 -18.24
C PHE A 15 18.09 -4.93 -19.12
N LEU A 16 18.30 -4.87 -20.44
CA LEU A 16 17.31 -4.37 -21.40
C LEU A 16 17.19 -5.31 -22.58
N SER A 17 15.97 -5.73 -22.89
CA SER A 17 15.67 -6.66 -23.97
C SER A 17 14.53 -6.15 -24.85
N VAL A 18 14.44 -6.72 -26.06
CA VAL A 18 13.40 -6.40 -27.04
C VAL A 18 12.92 -7.65 -27.78
N MET A 19 11.62 -7.72 -28.06
CA MET A 19 11.02 -8.85 -28.78
C MET A 19 9.73 -8.49 -29.53
N SER A 20 9.17 -9.47 -30.26
CA SER A 20 7.80 -9.41 -30.80
C SER A 20 6.75 -9.70 -29.72
N THR A 21 5.48 -9.40 -29.98
CA THR A 21 4.44 -9.49 -28.95
C THR A 21 4.34 -10.89 -28.31
N PRO A 22 4.25 -10.97 -26.97
CA PRO A 22 3.70 -12.15 -26.31
C PRO A 22 2.36 -12.55 -26.92
N ARG A 23 2.06 -13.84 -26.95
CA ARG A 23 0.83 -14.39 -27.52
C ARG A 23 -0.05 -15.08 -26.49
N HIS A 24 0.53 -15.55 -25.39
CA HIS A 24 -0.21 -16.22 -24.31
C HIS A 24 0.42 -15.90 -22.95
N GLU A 25 -0.33 -16.07 -21.87
CA GLU A 25 0.14 -15.89 -20.48
C GLU A 25 1.44 -16.67 -20.19
N ARG A 26 1.58 -17.88 -20.73
CA ARG A 26 2.80 -18.70 -20.55
C ARG A 26 4.09 -18.03 -21.06
N ASP A 27 3.98 -17.10 -22.01
CA ASP A 27 5.13 -16.31 -22.46
C ASP A 27 5.58 -15.36 -21.35
N ILE A 28 4.64 -14.79 -20.59
CA ILE A 28 4.89 -13.92 -19.44
C ILE A 28 5.55 -14.72 -18.32
N ASP A 29 5.05 -15.92 -18.03
CA ASP A 29 5.65 -16.83 -17.04
C ASP A 29 7.10 -17.18 -17.39
N ALA A 30 7.38 -17.48 -18.66
CA ALA A 30 8.71 -17.79 -19.11
C ALA A 30 9.67 -16.60 -18.94
N LEU A 31 9.21 -15.39 -19.27
CA LEU A 31 9.99 -14.14 -19.11
C LEU A 31 10.27 -13.82 -17.64
N ALA A 32 9.29 -14.06 -16.76
CA ALA A 32 9.42 -13.84 -15.32
C ALA A 32 10.25 -14.92 -14.60
N SER A 33 10.47 -16.07 -15.24
CA SER A 33 11.19 -17.19 -14.64
C SER A 33 12.60 -16.79 -14.17
N ALA A 34 13.11 -17.48 -13.15
CA ALA A 34 14.45 -17.25 -12.60
C ALA A 34 15.60 -17.37 -13.62
N HIS A 35 15.34 -17.96 -14.80
CA HIS A 35 16.32 -18.10 -15.87
C HIS A 35 16.44 -16.86 -16.77
N ILE A 36 15.36 -16.08 -16.92
CA ILE A 36 15.36 -14.86 -17.76
C ILE A 36 15.29 -13.62 -16.89
N GLY A 37 14.42 -13.63 -15.88
CA GLY A 37 14.34 -12.64 -14.82
C GLY A 37 13.78 -11.29 -15.25
N ILE A 38 12.96 -11.20 -16.31
CA ILE A 38 12.29 -9.94 -16.66
C ILE A 38 11.35 -9.53 -15.51
N ARG A 39 11.51 -8.29 -15.04
CA ARG A 39 10.67 -7.70 -13.99
C ARG A 39 9.59 -6.77 -14.53
N HIS A 40 9.79 -6.20 -15.72
CA HIS A 40 8.83 -5.29 -16.31
C HIS A 40 8.74 -5.40 -17.83
N ILE A 41 7.52 -5.31 -18.38
CA ILE A 41 7.23 -5.33 -19.81
C ILE A 41 6.61 -4.00 -20.25
N ILE A 42 7.16 -3.38 -21.30
CA ILE A 42 6.54 -2.24 -21.98
C ILE A 42 5.85 -2.72 -23.25
N THR A 43 4.53 -2.54 -23.29
CA THR A 43 3.67 -2.90 -24.42
C THR A 43 3.41 -1.67 -25.29
N LEU A 44 3.98 -1.64 -26.49
CA LEU A 44 3.83 -0.50 -27.42
C LEU A 44 2.64 -0.63 -28.39
N THR A 45 1.94 -1.76 -28.40
CA THR A 45 0.83 -2.02 -29.33
C THR A 45 -0.43 -1.26 -28.91
N GLU A 46 -0.78 -0.20 -29.63
CA GLU A 46 -2.04 0.53 -29.43
C GLU A 46 -3.26 -0.34 -29.74
N GLU A 47 -3.16 -1.12 -30.82
CA GLU A 47 -4.24 -1.91 -31.38
C GLU A 47 -4.60 -3.16 -30.57
N THR A 48 -3.62 -3.72 -29.87
CA THR A 48 -3.74 -5.00 -29.14
C THR A 48 -2.84 -4.94 -27.90
N PRO A 49 -3.28 -4.32 -26.79
CA PRO A 49 -2.58 -4.41 -25.52
C PRO A 49 -2.54 -5.86 -25.01
N LEU A 50 -1.61 -6.15 -24.09
CA LEU A 50 -1.62 -7.43 -23.39
C LEU A 50 -2.77 -7.45 -22.37
N PRO A 51 -3.41 -8.61 -22.13
CA PRO A 51 -4.42 -8.71 -21.09
C PRO A 51 -3.82 -8.50 -19.69
N GLU A 52 -4.46 -7.64 -18.89
CA GLU A 52 -4.06 -7.34 -17.50
C GLU A 52 -4.02 -8.61 -16.64
N GLU A 53 -4.94 -9.55 -16.88
CA GLU A 53 -5.00 -10.80 -16.12
C GLU A 53 -3.74 -11.66 -16.21
N TRP A 54 -2.91 -11.47 -17.25
CA TRP A 54 -1.65 -12.21 -17.40
C TRP A 54 -0.59 -11.80 -16.37
N PHE A 55 -0.81 -10.73 -15.61
CA PHE A 55 0.13 -10.20 -14.62
C PHE A 55 -0.35 -10.37 -13.18
N PHE A 56 -1.57 -10.89 -12.97
CA PHE A 56 -2.13 -11.08 -11.63
C PHE A 56 -1.35 -12.13 -10.84
N ASN A 57 -1.05 -11.82 -9.57
CA ASN A 57 -0.27 -12.66 -8.65
C ASN A 57 1.14 -13.04 -9.16
N LYS A 58 1.73 -12.22 -10.04
CA LYS A 58 3.11 -12.39 -10.52
C LYS A 58 3.98 -11.22 -10.07
N THR A 59 5.27 -11.45 -9.93
CA THR A 59 6.26 -10.42 -9.60
C THR A 59 6.60 -9.53 -10.81
N ILE A 60 6.35 -10.02 -12.02
CA ILE A 60 6.50 -9.26 -13.26
C ILE A 60 5.32 -8.29 -13.41
N SER A 61 5.62 -7.05 -13.80
CA SER A 61 4.62 -6.02 -14.06
C SER A 61 4.67 -5.55 -15.51
N HIS A 62 3.70 -4.76 -15.96
CA HIS A 62 3.75 -4.15 -17.28
C HIS A 62 3.31 -2.69 -17.28
N THR A 63 3.68 -1.97 -18.35
CA THR A 63 3.16 -0.65 -18.70
C THR A 63 2.67 -0.68 -20.15
N HIS A 64 1.42 -0.28 -20.38
CA HIS A 64 0.91 -0.06 -21.74
C HIS A 64 1.25 1.36 -22.20
N LEU A 65 2.07 1.47 -23.24
CA LEU A 65 2.50 2.74 -23.82
C LEU A 65 2.16 2.75 -25.31
N PRO A 66 0.88 2.96 -25.66
CA PRO A 66 0.37 2.72 -27.01
C PRO A 66 1.01 3.64 -28.05
N VAL A 67 1.60 3.03 -29.08
CA VAL A 67 2.14 3.71 -30.25
C VAL A 67 1.45 3.15 -31.47
N GLY A 68 0.90 4.02 -32.32
CA GLY A 68 0.20 3.61 -33.53
C GLY A 68 1.06 2.78 -34.47
N ASN A 69 0.45 1.83 -35.17
CA ASN A 69 1.19 0.97 -36.09
C ASN A 69 1.93 1.79 -37.18
N TYR A 70 3.18 1.41 -37.47
CA TYR A 70 4.11 2.12 -38.36
C TYR A 70 4.48 3.57 -37.99
N ARG A 71 4.01 4.09 -36.86
CA ARG A 71 4.34 5.44 -36.36
C ARG A 71 5.51 5.41 -35.38
N PRO A 72 6.23 6.53 -35.20
CA PRO A 72 7.13 6.72 -34.06
C PRO A 72 6.37 6.93 -32.75
N PRO A 73 7.02 6.71 -31.58
CA PRO A 73 6.51 7.20 -30.31
C PRO A 73 6.60 8.74 -30.24
N THR A 74 6.03 9.34 -29.19
CA THR A 74 6.25 10.76 -28.84
C THR A 74 7.51 10.93 -27.99
N ILE A 75 8.01 12.18 -27.85
CA ILE A 75 9.13 12.47 -26.95
C ILE A 75 8.77 12.07 -25.51
N GLU A 76 7.56 12.39 -25.05
CA GLU A 76 7.10 12.06 -23.70
C GLU A 76 7.00 10.55 -23.45
N GLN A 77 6.64 9.76 -24.47
CA GLN A 77 6.64 8.30 -24.39
C GLN A 77 8.07 7.76 -24.24
N VAL A 78 9.05 8.30 -24.99
CA VAL A 78 10.45 7.91 -24.82
C VAL A 78 10.97 8.35 -23.45
N ASP A 79 10.63 9.55 -22.98
CA ASP A 79 10.99 10.02 -21.63
C ASP A 79 10.44 9.07 -20.55
N LEU A 80 9.20 8.60 -20.68
CA LEU A 80 8.63 7.62 -19.75
C LEU A 80 9.35 6.25 -19.83
N PHE A 81 9.69 5.78 -21.03
CA PHE A 81 10.53 4.60 -21.21
C PHE A 81 11.88 4.74 -20.48
N PHE A 82 12.54 5.91 -20.60
CA PHE A 82 13.80 6.18 -19.90
C PHE A 82 13.62 6.20 -18.38
N ARG A 83 12.51 6.73 -17.86
CA ARG A 83 12.21 6.65 -16.41
C ARG A 83 12.08 5.20 -15.95
N LEU A 84 11.33 4.37 -16.69
CA LEU A 84 11.13 2.95 -16.35
C LEU A 84 12.44 2.14 -16.44
N VAL A 85 13.32 2.45 -17.39
CA VAL A 85 14.63 1.76 -17.49
C VAL A 85 15.59 2.19 -16.38
N ASN A 86 15.46 3.42 -15.86
CA ASN A 86 16.25 3.90 -14.73
C ASN A 86 15.72 3.44 -13.36
N ASP A 87 14.54 2.79 -13.32
CA ASP A 87 13.98 2.25 -12.08
C ASP A 87 14.54 0.82 -11.81
N PRO A 88 15.32 0.64 -10.72
CA PRO A 88 15.92 -0.66 -10.40
C PRO A 88 14.88 -1.75 -10.06
N THR A 89 13.66 -1.36 -9.68
CA THR A 89 12.55 -2.30 -9.42
C THR A 89 11.95 -2.84 -10.71
N LYS A 90 12.13 -2.14 -11.83
CA LYS A 90 11.57 -2.49 -13.15
C LYS A 90 12.55 -3.20 -14.07
N THR A 91 13.84 -3.20 -13.73
CA THR A 91 14.88 -3.87 -14.50
C THR A 91 15.21 -5.25 -13.91
N PRO A 92 15.48 -6.30 -14.72
CA PRO A 92 15.60 -6.32 -16.18
C PRO A 92 14.27 -6.04 -16.91
N LEU A 93 14.32 -5.15 -17.91
CA LEU A 93 13.16 -4.62 -18.62
C LEU A 93 13.07 -5.18 -20.05
N LEU A 94 11.85 -5.42 -20.51
CA LEU A 94 11.54 -5.88 -21.87
C LEU A 94 10.64 -4.86 -22.59
N VAL A 95 11.00 -4.48 -23.82
CA VAL A 95 10.13 -3.68 -24.69
C VAL A 95 9.62 -4.53 -25.85
N HIS A 96 8.34 -4.46 -26.18
CA HIS A 96 7.82 -5.11 -27.37
C HIS A 96 6.86 -4.23 -28.17
N CYS A 97 6.66 -4.61 -29.42
CA CYS A 97 5.53 -4.17 -30.24
C CYS A 97 4.98 -5.39 -30.99
N GLY A 98 4.19 -5.22 -32.06
CA GLY A 98 3.67 -6.35 -32.84
C GLY A 98 4.80 -7.26 -33.36
N GLY A 99 5.69 -6.73 -34.21
CA GLY A 99 6.83 -7.46 -34.77
C GLY A 99 8.15 -7.34 -33.99
N GLY A 100 8.23 -6.44 -33.01
CA GLY A 100 9.47 -6.16 -32.28
C GLY A 100 10.55 -5.43 -33.09
N LYS A 101 10.15 -4.71 -34.15
CA LYS A 101 11.04 -4.09 -35.15
C LYS A 101 10.88 -2.57 -35.27
N GLY A 102 9.71 -2.05 -35.64
CA GLY A 102 9.46 -0.62 -35.82
C GLY A 102 9.42 0.13 -34.50
N ARG A 103 8.25 0.24 -33.87
CA ARG A 103 8.01 0.97 -32.61
C ARG A 103 9.04 0.63 -31.51
N ALA A 104 9.24 -0.67 -31.26
CA ALA A 104 10.20 -1.13 -30.26
C ALA A 104 11.65 -0.81 -30.69
N GLY A 105 12.00 -0.98 -31.97
CA GLY A 105 13.32 -0.59 -32.47
C GLY A 105 13.58 0.91 -32.35
N THR A 106 12.57 1.76 -32.55
CA THR A 106 12.68 3.21 -32.35
C THR A 106 13.00 3.57 -30.89
N MET A 107 12.33 2.94 -29.91
CA MET A 107 12.66 3.09 -28.48
C MET A 107 14.10 2.65 -28.19
N ILE A 108 14.51 1.48 -28.70
CA ILE A 108 15.86 0.96 -28.51
C ILE A 108 16.92 1.84 -29.19
N ALA A 109 16.66 2.40 -30.37
CA ALA A 109 17.60 3.32 -31.02
C ALA A 109 17.77 4.62 -30.21
N CYS A 110 16.69 5.13 -29.62
CA CYS A 110 16.80 6.25 -28.68
C CYS A 110 17.66 5.85 -27.46
N TYR A 111 17.45 4.68 -26.87
CA TYR A 111 18.29 4.17 -25.78
C TYR A 111 19.77 4.10 -26.17
N LEU A 112 20.09 3.47 -27.31
CA LEU A 112 21.47 3.31 -27.79
C LEU A 112 22.14 4.66 -28.06
N ALA A 113 21.42 5.65 -28.58
CA ALA A 113 21.96 6.99 -28.78
C ALA A 113 22.43 7.62 -27.46
N ILE A 114 21.70 7.37 -26.36
CA ILE A 114 21.97 7.98 -25.06
C ILE A 114 22.97 7.18 -24.22
N TYR A 115 22.77 5.87 -24.09
CA TYR A 115 23.54 4.97 -23.19
C TYR A 115 24.39 3.92 -23.92
N GLY A 116 24.32 3.85 -25.26
CA GLY A 116 24.99 2.79 -26.00
C GLY A 116 24.56 1.41 -25.51
N PHE A 117 25.52 0.48 -25.40
CA PHE A 117 25.28 -0.88 -24.92
C PHE A 117 25.52 -1.05 -23.41
N GLN A 118 25.44 0.04 -22.65
CA GLN A 118 25.66 0.05 -21.21
C GLN A 118 24.33 0.27 -20.48
N ALA A 119 24.23 -0.23 -19.24
CA ALA A 119 23.16 0.17 -18.34
C ALA A 119 23.38 1.63 -17.89
N PRO A 120 22.33 2.39 -17.57
CA PRO A 120 22.48 3.73 -17.00
C PRO A 120 23.33 3.68 -15.73
N SER A 121 24.34 4.55 -15.65
CA SER A 121 25.16 4.75 -14.45
C SER A 121 24.77 6.07 -13.77
N ALA A 122 25.07 6.20 -12.48
CA ALA A 122 24.85 7.44 -11.72
C ALA A 122 25.78 8.60 -12.13
N GLN A 123 26.59 8.43 -13.17
CA GLN A 123 27.49 9.47 -13.66
C GLN A 123 26.67 10.59 -14.32
N GLU A 124 27.11 11.84 -14.15
CA GLU A 124 26.50 13.00 -14.79
C GLU A 124 26.56 12.85 -16.31
N TRP A 125 25.43 12.44 -16.88
CA TRP A 125 25.24 12.38 -18.31
C TRP A 125 25.16 13.81 -18.83
N THR A 126 26.07 14.19 -19.74
CA THR A 126 26.11 15.54 -20.31
C THR A 126 25.69 15.58 -21.77
N GLN A 127 25.90 14.49 -22.54
CA GLN A 127 25.62 14.41 -23.99
C GLN A 127 25.37 12.96 -24.46
N PRO A 128 24.66 12.76 -25.59
CA PRO A 128 24.47 11.42 -26.18
C PRO A 128 25.78 10.76 -26.53
N LEU A 129 25.90 9.45 -26.23
CA LEU A 129 27.11 8.67 -26.53
C LEU A 129 27.35 8.45 -28.02
N MET A 130 26.30 8.55 -28.84
CA MET A 130 26.42 8.47 -30.29
C MET A 130 25.32 9.27 -30.99
N SER A 131 25.54 9.58 -32.26
CA SER A 131 24.53 10.21 -33.10
C SER A 131 23.34 9.28 -33.35
N ALA A 132 22.21 9.86 -33.73
CA ALA A 132 21.02 9.10 -34.10
C ALA A 132 21.31 8.10 -35.24
N GLY A 133 22.08 8.50 -36.26
CA GLY A 133 22.44 7.63 -37.38
C GLY A 133 23.27 6.42 -36.95
N GLU A 134 24.29 6.63 -36.10
CA GLU A 134 25.11 5.54 -35.57
C GLU A 134 24.29 4.57 -34.70
N ALA A 135 23.35 5.09 -33.89
CA ALA A 135 22.47 4.25 -33.07
C ALA A 135 21.55 3.36 -33.94
N VAL A 136 20.98 3.94 -35.00
CA VAL A 136 20.14 3.21 -35.98
C VAL A 136 20.95 2.13 -36.70
N GLU A 137 22.16 2.48 -37.16
CA GLU A 137 23.04 1.55 -37.86
C GLU A 137 23.43 0.37 -36.96
N LYS A 138 23.92 0.64 -35.74
CA LYS A 138 24.29 -0.41 -34.77
C LYS A 138 23.10 -1.29 -34.39
N LEU A 139 21.91 -0.70 -34.23
CA LEU A 139 20.70 -1.48 -33.98
C LEU A 139 20.37 -2.41 -35.15
N ARG A 140 20.46 -1.93 -36.39
CA ARG A 140 20.20 -2.74 -37.61
C ARG A 140 21.24 -3.85 -37.77
N GLN A 141 22.50 -3.62 -37.40
CA GLN A 141 23.54 -4.66 -37.37
C GLN A 141 23.21 -5.74 -36.33
N LEU A 142 22.78 -5.36 -35.12
CA LEU A 142 22.42 -6.31 -34.06
C LEU A 142 21.08 -7.03 -34.34
N ARG A 143 20.12 -6.32 -34.93
CA ARG A 143 18.75 -6.73 -35.19
C ARG A 143 18.30 -6.26 -36.59
N PRO A 144 18.61 -7.04 -37.64
CA PRO A 144 18.23 -6.69 -39.01
C PRO A 144 16.72 -6.42 -39.18
N GLY A 145 16.41 -5.31 -39.85
CA GLY A 145 15.04 -4.85 -40.07
C GLY A 145 14.42 -4.06 -38.91
N SER A 146 15.20 -3.65 -37.90
CA SER A 146 14.75 -2.68 -36.90
C SER A 146 14.57 -1.29 -37.52
N ILE A 147 13.52 -0.57 -37.08
CA ILE A 147 13.04 0.70 -37.64
C ILE A 147 12.53 0.52 -39.07
N GLU A 148 11.21 0.59 -39.22
CA GLU A 148 10.48 0.16 -40.42
C GLU A 148 10.09 1.32 -41.35
N THR A 149 10.14 2.57 -40.86
CA THR A 149 9.70 3.74 -41.61
C THR A 149 10.68 4.92 -41.48
N ASP A 150 10.71 5.79 -42.50
CA ASP A 150 11.49 7.03 -42.48
C ASP A 150 11.04 7.97 -41.35
N GLU A 151 9.75 7.93 -41.00
CA GLU A 151 9.19 8.70 -39.89
C GLU A 151 9.78 8.25 -38.55
N GLN A 152 9.92 6.94 -38.35
CA GLN A 152 10.56 6.36 -37.17
C GLN A 152 12.05 6.71 -37.09
N GLU A 153 12.77 6.67 -38.21
CA GLU A 153 14.18 7.05 -38.26
C GLU A 153 14.38 8.53 -37.96
N ARG A 154 13.62 9.42 -38.63
CA ARG A 154 13.63 10.87 -38.39
C ARG A 154 13.26 11.22 -36.95
N PHE A 155 12.39 10.44 -36.32
CA PHE A 155 12.07 10.62 -34.91
C PHE A 155 13.28 10.41 -34.00
N VAL A 156 14.14 9.40 -34.26
CA VAL A 156 15.37 9.20 -33.45
C VAL A 156 16.24 10.46 -33.50
N HIS A 157 16.40 11.07 -34.68
CA HIS A 157 17.10 12.36 -34.81
C HIS A 157 16.43 13.49 -34.01
N THR A 158 15.10 13.53 -34.04
CA THR A 158 14.31 14.53 -33.31
C THR A 158 14.51 14.38 -31.79
N TYR A 159 14.44 13.15 -31.28
CA TYR A 159 14.64 12.86 -29.85
C TYR A 159 16.08 13.17 -29.41
N VAL A 160 17.08 12.74 -30.17
CA VAL A 160 18.49 13.06 -29.89
C VAL A 160 18.72 14.57 -29.88
N SER A 161 18.13 15.31 -30.82
CA SER A 161 18.19 16.77 -30.83
C SER A 161 17.52 17.40 -29.61
N ALA A 162 16.36 16.87 -29.17
CA ALA A 162 15.69 17.34 -27.96
C ALA A 162 16.54 17.13 -26.71
N VAL A 163 17.17 15.96 -26.60
CA VAL A 163 18.09 15.60 -25.52
C VAL A 163 19.33 16.50 -25.51
N TRP A 164 19.92 16.79 -26.69
CA TRP A 164 21.01 17.77 -26.83
C TRP A 164 20.62 19.16 -26.35
N LYS A 165 19.43 19.65 -26.76
CA LYS A 165 18.94 20.98 -26.37
C LYS A 165 18.71 21.12 -24.87
N ARG A 166 18.22 20.06 -24.21
CA ARG A 166 17.97 20.07 -22.76
C ARG A 166 19.17 19.64 -21.92
N GLN A 167 20.27 19.19 -22.54
CA GLN A 167 21.50 18.69 -21.89
C GLN A 167 21.24 17.62 -20.82
N ALA A 168 20.17 16.83 -20.99
CA ALA A 168 19.80 15.76 -20.06
C ALA A 168 19.06 14.63 -20.78
N ALA A 169 19.26 13.39 -20.34
CA ALA A 169 18.56 12.23 -20.87
C ALA A 169 17.06 12.24 -20.54
N LEU A 170 16.66 12.92 -19.46
CA LEU A 170 15.29 13.16 -19.05
C LEU A 170 15.07 14.67 -18.83
N PRO A 171 13.85 15.20 -19.04
CA PRO A 171 13.58 16.59 -18.70
C PRO A 171 13.66 16.77 -17.16
N PRO A 172 14.14 17.93 -16.67
CA PRO A 172 14.08 18.23 -15.24
C PRO A 172 12.63 18.18 -14.77
N LEU A 173 12.42 17.65 -13.57
CA LEU A 173 11.10 17.69 -12.95
C LEU A 173 10.85 19.11 -12.43
N PRO A 174 9.65 19.68 -12.63
CA PRO A 174 9.29 20.92 -11.97
C PRO A 174 9.37 20.77 -10.45
N ASP A 175 9.76 21.85 -9.76
CA ASP A 175 9.88 21.85 -8.31
C ASP A 175 8.53 21.55 -7.63
N GLU A 176 8.58 20.72 -6.60
CA GLU A 176 7.45 20.42 -5.74
C GLU A 176 7.40 21.46 -4.61
N PRO A 177 6.25 22.12 -4.37
CA PRO A 177 6.12 22.98 -3.21
C PRO A 177 6.20 22.16 -1.92
N ASP A 178 7.19 22.47 -1.08
CA ASP A 178 7.42 21.77 0.17
C ASP A 178 6.93 22.60 1.39
N GLY A 179 6.45 21.91 2.41
CA GLY A 179 6.08 22.50 3.71
C GLY A 179 4.93 23.51 3.74
N LEU A 180 4.24 23.78 2.62
CA LEU A 180 3.09 24.70 2.63
C LEU A 180 1.94 24.11 3.48
N PRO A 181 1.37 24.86 4.43
CA PRO A 181 0.29 24.35 5.28
C PRO A 181 -1.03 24.23 4.51
N LEU A 182 -1.96 23.43 5.05
CA LEU A 182 -3.33 23.37 4.59
C LEU A 182 -4.04 24.70 4.90
N GLU A 183 -4.58 25.37 3.88
CA GLU A 183 -5.44 26.54 4.07
C GLU A 183 -6.91 26.09 4.10
N ILE A 184 -7.68 26.61 5.06
CA ILE A 184 -9.10 26.28 5.22
C ILE A 184 -9.90 27.58 5.26
N GLU A 185 -10.84 27.73 4.33
CA GLU A 185 -11.88 28.75 4.38
C GLU A 185 -13.18 28.12 4.90
N GLY A 186 -13.91 28.82 5.77
CA GLY A 186 -15.15 28.30 6.36
C GLY A 186 -14.90 27.44 7.61
N GLN A 187 -15.79 26.45 7.85
CA GLN A 187 -15.73 25.59 9.03
C GLN A 187 -15.59 24.13 8.64
N LEU A 188 -14.37 23.61 8.78
CA LEU A 188 -14.09 22.18 8.65
C LEU A 188 -14.35 21.49 9.99
N ASP A 189 -15.62 21.17 10.26
CA ASP A 189 -16.02 20.44 11.46
C ASP A 189 -16.21 18.94 11.17
N GLY A 190 -16.25 18.13 12.23
CA GLY A 190 -16.48 16.70 12.10
C GLY A 190 -17.85 16.39 11.49
N ASN A 191 -17.95 15.24 10.82
CA ASN A 191 -19.14 14.73 10.14
C ASN A 191 -19.40 15.29 8.72
N ILE A 192 -18.33 15.51 7.95
CA ILE A 192 -18.41 15.76 6.50
C ILE A 192 -19.01 14.55 5.79
N ASP A 193 -19.96 14.78 4.89
CA ASP A 193 -20.70 13.74 4.16
C ASP A 193 -20.49 13.80 2.63
N LEU A 194 -19.96 14.92 2.12
CA LEU A 194 -19.53 15.05 0.73
C LEU A 194 -18.19 15.79 0.63
N ILE A 195 -17.23 15.17 -0.05
CA ILE A 195 -15.97 15.79 -0.47
C ILE A 195 -16.01 15.96 -1.98
N MET A 196 -16.05 17.20 -2.46
CA MET A 196 -15.92 17.51 -3.88
C MET A 196 -14.48 17.91 -4.19
N LEU A 197 -13.75 17.07 -4.94
CA LEU A 197 -12.37 17.38 -5.33
C LEU A 197 -12.36 18.36 -6.51
N CYS A 198 -11.54 19.40 -6.47
CA CYS A 198 -11.46 20.42 -7.51
C CYS A 198 -10.00 20.66 -7.88
N GLY A 199 -9.67 20.62 -9.16
CA GLY A 199 -8.30 20.83 -9.64
C GLY A 199 -8.00 20.07 -10.91
N VAL A 200 -6.90 20.43 -11.59
CA VAL A 200 -6.55 19.90 -12.90
C VAL A 200 -6.00 18.46 -12.84
N PRO A 201 -5.97 17.70 -13.96
CA PRO A 201 -5.32 16.39 -13.97
C PRO A 201 -3.84 16.52 -13.58
N GLY A 202 -3.34 15.57 -12.78
CA GLY A 202 -1.99 15.65 -12.21
C GLY A 202 -1.88 16.41 -10.89
N SER A 203 -2.97 17.01 -10.38
CA SER A 203 -2.92 17.82 -9.13
C SER A 203 -2.94 17.01 -7.82
N GLY A 204 -3.16 15.70 -7.85
CA GLY A 204 -3.16 14.83 -6.65
C GLY A 204 -4.54 14.41 -6.11
N LYS A 205 -5.65 14.82 -6.73
CA LYS A 205 -7.03 14.49 -6.32
C LYS A 205 -7.25 13.01 -6.00
N SER A 206 -7.05 12.13 -6.98
CA SER A 206 -7.29 10.69 -6.83
C SER A 206 -6.38 10.04 -5.79
N HIS A 207 -5.19 10.61 -5.53
CA HIS A 207 -4.32 10.15 -4.45
C HIS A 207 -4.97 10.43 -3.10
N VAL A 208 -5.38 11.68 -2.84
CA VAL A 208 -6.10 12.03 -1.60
C VAL A 208 -7.38 11.21 -1.43
N ALA A 209 -8.16 11.02 -2.50
CA ALA A 209 -9.37 10.20 -2.47
C ALA A 209 -9.08 8.76 -2.00
N ARG A 210 -8.09 8.12 -2.61
CA ARG A 210 -7.67 6.75 -2.28
C ARG A 210 -7.11 6.65 -0.86
N MET A 211 -6.33 7.64 -0.43
CA MET A 211 -5.77 7.65 0.93
C MET A 211 -6.85 7.78 2.01
N ILE A 212 -7.88 8.61 1.76
CA ILE A 212 -9.05 8.69 2.66
C ILE A 212 -9.79 7.36 2.70
N LEU A 213 -10.08 6.75 1.55
CA LEU A 213 -10.76 5.45 1.46
C LEU A 213 -9.99 4.33 2.17
N THR A 214 -8.67 4.29 1.99
CA THR A 214 -7.79 3.32 2.66
C THR A 214 -7.80 3.44 4.18
N ARG A 215 -8.04 4.65 4.72
CA ARG A 215 -8.08 4.93 6.16
C ARG A 215 -9.48 4.81 6.77
N ASP A 216 -10.53 5.09 6.00
CA ASP A 216 -11.93 5.03 6.43
C ASP A 216 -12.81 4.49 5.29
N GLU A 217 -13.13 3.19 5.38
CA GLU A 217 -13.95 2.47 4.38
C GLU A 217 -15.40 2.95 4.29
N GLN A 218 -15.85 3.84 5.20
CA GLN A 218 -17.18 4.44 5.12
C GLN A 218 -17.32 5.37 3.91
N TRP A 219 -16.20 5.88 3.39
CA TRP A 219 -16.20 6.71 2.18
C TRP A 219 -16.45 5.86 0.95
N THR A 220 -17.22 6.41 0.01
CA THR A 220 -17.32 5.87 -1.36
C THR A 220 -16.74 6.87 -2.34
N ILE A 221 -15.84 6.43 -3.21
CA ILE A 221 -15.32 7.25 -4.31
C ILE A 221 -16.25 7.10 -5.53
N ILE A 222 -16.71 8.22 -6.06
CA ILE A 222 -17.39 8.30 -7.36
C ILE A 222 -16.44 9.03 -8.32
N SER A 223 -15.83 8.30 -9.25
CA SER A 223 -14.87 8.84 -10.21
C SER A 223 -15.39 8.77 -11.65
N GLN A 224 -15.37 9.91 -12.34
CA GLN A 224 -15.72 9.97 -13.77
C GLN A 224 -14.62 9.34 -14.65
N ASP A 225 -13.37 9.40 -14.21
CA ASP A 225 -12.25 8.80 -14.95
C ASP A 225 -12.35 7.26 -14.95
N GLU A 226 -12.87 6.67 -13.88
CA GLU A 226 -13.10 5.22 -13.76
C GLU A 226 -14.36 4.76 -14.49
N THR A 227 -15.48 5.47 -14.32
CA THR A 227 -16.77 5.12 -14.94
C THR A 227 -16.88 5.50 -16.42
N ARG A 228 -16.01 6.39 -16.89
CA ARG A 228 -15.99 6.99 -18.24
C ARG A 228 -17.32 7.63 -18.67
N SER A 229 -18.23 7.93 -17.73
CA SER A 229 -19.59 8.39 -18.02
C SER A 229 -20.08 9.34 -16.93
N ARG A 230 -20.34 10.59 -17.33
CA ARG A 230 -20.96 11.60 -16.45
C ARG A 230 -22.32 11.13 -15.93
N ASP A 231 -23.19 10.66 -16.82
CA ASP A 231 -24.53 10.15 -16.47
C ASP A 231 -24.47 9.03 -15.41
N THR A 232 -23.44 8.18 -15.47
CA THR A 232 -23.23 7.13 -14.47
C THR A 232 -22.88 7.73 -13.11
N CYS A 233 -21.96 8.70 -13.05
CA CYS A 233 -21.64 9.42 -11.82
C CYS A 233 -22.86 10.17 -11.25
N GLU A 234 -23.64 10.86 -12.09
CA GLU A 234 -24.85 11.57 -11.66
C GLU A 234 -25.86 10.62 -11.04
N ARG A 235 -26.11 9.48 -11.69
CA ARG A 235 -27.00 8.44 -11.18
C ARG A 235 -26.50 7.82 -9.88
N GLU A 236 -25.20 7.55 -9.74
CA GLU A 236 -24.65 7.00 -8.50
C GLU A 236 -24.73 8.01 -7.35
N LEU A 237 -24.35 9.27 -7.59
CA LEU A 237 -24.37 10.33 -6.57
C LEU A 237 -25.80 10.66 -6.10
N GLY A 238 -26.77 10.62 -7.02
CA GLY A 238 -28.17 10.91 -6.73
C GLY A 238 -28.95 9.75 -6.09
N ARG A 239 -28.35 8.58 -5.84
CA ARG A 239 -29.06 7.42 -5.25
C ARG A 239 -29.43 7.67 -3.79
N PRO A 240 -30.73 7.80 -3.46
CA PRO A 240 -31.15 8.10 -2.09
C PRO A 240 -30.78 6.97 -1.13
N GLY A 241 -30.20 7.30 0.03
CA GLY A 241 -29.94 6.37 1.13
C GLY A 241 -28.86 5.31 0.88
N LYS A 242 -28.22 5.30 -0.30
CA LYS A 242 -27.16 4.34 -0.61
C LYS A 242 -25.84 4.68 0.07
N TYR A 243 -25.51 5.96 0.15
CA TYR A 243 -24.23 6.44 0.67
C TYR A 243 -24.45 7.47 1.77
N SER A 244 -23.63 7.40 2.81
CA SER A 244 -23.58 8.38 3.91
C SER A 244 -22.38 9.32 3.82
N LYS A 245 -21.34 8.92 3.08
CA LYS A 245 -20.10 9.67 2.85
C LYS A 245 -19.59 9.42 1.43
N VAL A 246 -19.44 10.48 0.64
CA VAL A 246 -19.01 10.37 -0.76
C VAL A 246 -17.83 11.29 -1.05
N ILE A 247 -16.85 10.79 -1.81
CA ILE A 247 -15.81 11.57 -2.45
C ILE A 247 -16.13 11.62 -3.94
N LEU A 248 -16.42 12.81 -4.46
CA LEU A 248 -16.59 13.04 -5.89
C LEU A 248 -15.24 13.38 -6.51
N ASP A 249 -14.58 12.36 -7.09
CA ASP A 249 -13.27 12.49 -7.74
C ASP A 249 -13.43 12.84 -9.22
N ARG A 250 -13.41 14.15 -9.49
CA ARG A 250 -13.34 14.72 -10.84
C ARG A 250 -12.68 16.09 -10.79
N CYS A 251 -12.52 16.76 -11.93
CA CYS A 251 -11.81 18.05 -11.95
C CYS A 251 -12.65 19.22 -11.44
N ASN A 252 -13.99 19.17 -11.58
CA ASN A 252 -14.94 20.20 -11.13
C ASN A 252 -14.48 21.64 -11.48
N PRO A 253 -14.25 21.95 -12.77
CA PRO A 253 -13.48 23.11 -13.20
C PRO A 253 -14.16 24.45 -12.90
N ASP A 254 -15.47 24.58 -13.12
CA ASP A 254 -16.16 25.86 -13.04
C ASP A 254 -17.34 25.84 -12.06
N ARG A 255 -17.82 27.03 -11.70
CA ARG A 255 -18.92 27.20 -10.74
C ARG A 255 -20.25 26.58 -11.22
N ALA A 256 -20.52 26.61 -12.52
CA ALA A 256 -21.78 26.10 -13.05
C ALA A 256 -21.86 24.58 -12.91
N ASP A 257 -20.77 23.89 -13.26
CA ASP A 257 -20.63 22.44 -13.11
C ASP A 257 -20.71 22.04 -11.63
N ARG A 258 -19.99 22.72 -10.72
CA ARG A 258 -20.08 22.45 -9.27
C ARG A 258 -21.50 22.62 -8.71
N LYS A 259 -22.23 23.64 -9.18
CA LYS A 259 -23.63 23.88 -8.78
C LYS A 259 -24.55 22.72 -9.20
N GLU A 260 -24.35 22.14 -10.37
CA GLU A 260 -25.12 20.97 -10.82
C GLU A 260 -24.88 19.75 -9.91
N TRP A 261 -23.62 19.46 -9.57
CA TRP A 261 -23.29 18.35 -8.66
C TRP A 261 -23.81 18.53 -7.24
N LEU A 262 -23.75 19.74 -6.70
CA LEU A 262 -24.39 20.08 -5.42
C LEU A 262 -25.91 19.93 -5.50
N GLY A 263 -26.51 20.26 -6.65
CA GLY A 263 -27.95 20.05 -6.91
C GLY A 263 -28.35 18.57 -6.94
N ILE A 264 -27.47 17.67 -7.38
CA ILE A 264 -27.68 16.22 -7.31
C ILE A 264 -27.47 15.71 -5.88
N ALA A 265 -26.45 16.22 -5.20
CA ALA A 265 -26.09 15.82 -3.84
C ALA A 265 -26.85 16.59 -2.75
N GLN A 266 -28.13 16.93 -2.95
CA GLN A 266 -28.97 17.62 -1.95
C GLN A 266 -29.12 16.86 -0.63
N TRP A 267 -28.78 15.57 -0.61
CA TRP A 267 -28.72 14.76 0.60
C TRP A 267 -27.54 15.14 1.52
N ALA A 268 -26.47 15.72 0.97
CA ALA A 268 -25.28 16.13 1.70
C ALA A 268 -25.58 17.41 2.51
N ARG A 269 -25.36 17.33 3.82
CA ARG A 269 -25.60 18.41 4.78
C ARG A 269 -24.37 19.27 5.00
N LYS A 270 -23.18 18.69 4.87
CA LYS A 270 -21.90 19.35 5.10
C LYS A 270 -20.94 19.11 3.93
N PRO A 271 -21.28 19.56 2.72
CA PRO A 271 -20.39 19.42 1.57
C PRO A 271 -19.17 20.34 1.72
N ILE A 272 -17.98 19.79 1.48
CA ILE A 272 -16.74 20.58 1.37
C ILE A 272 -16.19 20.51 -0.04
N CYS A 273 -15.41 21.51 -0.42
CA CYS A 273 -14.59 21.46 -1.62
C CYS A 273 -13.10 21.34 -1.24
N VAL A 274 -12.39 20.42 -1.87
CA VAL A 274 -10.92 20.32 -1.74
C VAL A 274 -10.32 20.83 -3.04
N TYR A 275 -9.73 22.03 -2.98
CA TYR A 275 -9.14 22.70 -4.14
C TYR A 275 -7.63 22.46 -4.21
N PHE A 276 -7.18 21.79 -5.26
CA PHE A 276 -5.77 21.50 -5.51
C PHE A 276 -5.18 22.60 -6.39
N ASP A 277 -4.55 23.58 -5.74
CA ASP A 277 -4.01 24.80 -6.34
C ASP A 277 -2.52 24.66 -6.63
N TYR A 278 -2.18 23.66 -7.43
CA TYR A 278 -0.82 23.39 -7.87
C TYR A 278 -0.47 24.10 -9.17
N ASN A 279 0.82 24.40 -9.35
CA ASN A 279 1.33 24.92 -10.61
C ASN A 279 0.94 23.99 -11.78
N PRO A 280 0.34 24.53 -12.87
CA PRO A 280 -0.06 23.73 -14.04
C PRO A 280 1.09 22.97 -14.69
N GLU A 281 2.32 23.50 -14.68
CA GLU A 281 3.49 22.83 -15.25
C GLU A 281 3.85 21.56 -14.48
N LEU A 282 3.79 21.63 -13.14
CA LEU A 282 3.95 20.46 -12.28
C LEU A 282 2.84 19.43 -12.52
N CYS A 283 1.59 19.89 -12.64
CA CYS A 283 0.45 19.02 -12.96
C CYS A 283 0.61 18.33 -14.33
N VAL A 284 1.05 19.07 -15.35
CA VAL A 284 1.40 18.51 -16.67
C VAL A 284 2.49 17.48 -16.51
N SER A 285 3.59 17.80 -15.83
CA SER A 285 4.71 16.87 -15.62
C SER A 285 4.26 15.56 -14.97
N ARG A 286 3.44 15.63 -13.93
CA ARG A 286 2.85 14.46 -13.27
C ARG A 286 1.91 13.69 -14.19
N ALA A 287 1.04 14.37 -14.93
CA ALA A 287 0.11 13.73 -15.84
C ALA A 287 0.81 13.01 -17.00
N GLN A 288 1.93 13.56 -17.50
CA GLN A 288 2.78 12.94 -18.52
C GLN A 288 3.49 11.66 -18.04
N GLN A 289 3.66 11.52 -16.73
CA GLN A 289 4.35 10.39 -16.12
C GLN A 289 3.41 9.25 -15.70
N ARG A 290 2.09 9.44 -15.82
CA ARG A 290 1.12 8.41 -15.47
C ARG A 290 1.20 7.26 -16.48
N THR A 291 1.50 6.07 -15.97
CA THR A 291 1.53 4.81 -16.71
C THR A 291 0.14 4.18 -16.86
N ASP A 292 -0.81 4.55 -15.99
CA ASP A 292 -2.05 3.78 -15.77
C ASP A 292 -3.32 4.55 -16.16
N HIS A 293 -3.22 5.60 -17.00
CA HIS A 293 -4.39 6.41 -17.34
C HIS A 293 -5.20 5.80 -18.51
N PRO A 294 -6.49 5.46 -18.32
CA PRO A 294 -7.29 4.73 -19.31
C PRO A 294 -7.55 5.46 -20.63
N THR A 295 -7.42 6.80 -20.67
CA THR A 295 -7.90 7.64 -21.78
C THR A 295 -6.88 8.65 -22.35
N LEU A 296 -5.72 8.85 -21.71
CA LEU A 296 -4.77 9.91 -22.09
C LEU A 296 -3.35 9.38 -21.98
N THR A 297 -2.73 9.21 -23.14
CA THR A 297 -1.37 8.71 -23.26
C THR A 297 -0.38 9.88 -23.21
N PRO A 298 0.85 9.67 -22.68
CA PRO A 298 1.86 10.71 -22.63
C PRO A 298 2.09 11.36 -24.00
N GLY A 299 2.06 12.69 -24.04
CA GLY A 299 2.22 13.50 -25.24
C GLY A 299 1.39 14.78 -25.24
N GLN A 300 1.23 15.38 -26.42
CA GLN A 300 0.60 16.70 -26.57
C GLN A 300 -0.85 16.74 -26.08
N ARG A 301 -1.61 15.64 -26.21
CA ARG A 301 -3.01 15.58 -25.76
C ARG A 301 -3.14 15.83 -24.26
N VAL A 302 -2.25 15.23 -23.45
CA VAL A 302 -2.20 15.48 -21.99
C VAL A 302 -1.91 16.94 -21.70
N ARG A 303 -0.92 17.55 -22.36
CA ARG A 303 -0.59 18.98 -22.18
C ARG A 303 -1.80 19.86 -22.50
N THR A 304 -2.42 19.66 -23.66
CA THR A 304 -3.58 20.43 -24.09
C THR A 304 -4.77 20.24 -23.14
N ALA A 305 -5.04 19.02 -22.67
CA ALA A 305 -6.12 18.74 -21.74
C ALA A 305 -5.93 19.46 -20.40
N VAL A 306 -4.75 19.34 -19.78
CA VAL A 306 -4.43 20.00 -18.51
C VAL A 306 -4.47 21.52 -18.66
N GLN A 307 -3.88 22.07 -19.73
CA GLN A 307 -3.90 23.52 -19.98
C GLN A 307 -5.30 24.05 -20.26
N SER A 308 -6.11 23.31 -21.02
CA SER A 308 -7.50 23.68 -21.30
C SER A 308 -8.33 23.69 -20.01
N MET A 309 -8.21 22.65 -19.18
CA MET A 309 -8.89 22.60 -17.88
C MET A 309 -8.40 23.68 -16.93
N HIS A 310 -7.11 23.99 -16.93
CA HIS A 310 -6.57 25.08 -16.12
C HIS A 310 -7.18 26.43 -16.51
N ARG A 311 -7.34 26.72 -17.82
CA ARG A 311 -7.99 27.97 -18.28
C ARG A 311 -9.47 28.07 -17.88
N GLN A 312 -10.14 26.92 -17.73
CA GLN A 312 -11.53 26.86 -17.27
C GLN A 312 -11.64 26.85 -15.74
N MET A 313 -10.54 26.65 -15.01
CA MET A 313 -10.56 26.46 -13.57
C MET A 313 -10.93 27.76 -12.84
N GLU A 314 -12.07 27.76 -12.19
CA GLU A 314 -12.51 28.82 -11.30
C GLU A 314 -12.32 28.37 -9.86
N ARG A 315 -11.62 29.18 -9.06
CA ARG A 315 -11.45 28.95 -7.63
C ARG A 315 -12.82 28.81 -6.95
N PRO A 316 -13.08 27.71 -6.20
CA PRO A 316 -14.35 27.53 -5.49
C PRO A 316 -14.56 28.60 -4.42
N LYS A 317 -15.83 28.88 -4.10
CA LYS A 317 -16.24 29.85 -3.09
C LYS A 317 -17.33 29.29 -2.17
N LEU A 318 -17.35 29.76 -0.92
CA LEU A 318 -18.33 29.31 0.09
C LEU A 318 -19.78 29.63 -0.32
N ASP A 319 -20.00 30.70 -1.09
CA ASP A 319 -21.32 31.09 -1.61
C ASP A 319 -21.89 30.13 -2.67
N GLU A 320 -21.14 29.09 -3.05
CA GLU A 320 -21.63 27.99 -3.89
C GLU A 320 -22.42 26.94 -3.10
N GLY A 321 -22.33 26.94 -1.76
CA GLY A 321 -23.02 25.99 -0.89
C GLY A 321 -22.11 25.05 -0.10
N PHE A 322 -20.79 25.25 -0.15
CA PHE A 322 -19.83 24.49 0.66
C PHE A 322 -19.75 25.04 2.09
N VAL A 323 -19.63 24.16 3.09
CA VAL A 323 -19.37 24.57 4.49
C VAL A 323 -17.90 24.93 4.73
N ALA A 324 -17.00 24.34 3.94
CA ALA A 324 -15.58 24.66 3.95
C ALA A 324 -14.93 24.44 2.58
N ILE A 325 -13.84 25.17 2.34
CA ILE A 325 -12.94 24.98 1.21
C ILE A 325 -11.53 24.72 1.76
N CYS A 326 -10.99 23.54 1.44
CA CYS A 326 -9.65 23.13 1.82
C CYS A 326 -8.71 23.30 0.62
N ILE A 327 -7.68 24.13 0.74
CA ILE A 327 -6.77 24.43 -0.36
C ILE A 327 -5.45 23.68 -0.15
N VAL A 328 -5.13 22.82 -1.10
CA VAL A 328 -3.97 21.92 -1.07
C VAL A 328 -2.96 22.39 -2.11
N ARG A 329 -1.74 22.71 -1.66
CA ARG A 329 -0.62 23.16 -2.50
C ARG A 329 0.68 22.38 -2.30
N SER A 330 0.72 21.43 -1.37
CA SER A 330 1.89 20.62 -1.03
C SER A 330 1.44 19.23 -0.54
N PHE A 331 2.36 18.27 -0.51
CA PHE A 331 2.10 16.97 0.13
C PHE A 331 1.80 17.13 1.62
N TYR A 332 2.49 18.04 2.31
CA TYR A 332 2.21 18.35 3.72
C TYR A 332 0.75 18.79 3.95
N ALA A 333 0.22 19.67 3.10
CA ALA A 333 -1.19 20.09 3.16
C ALA A 333 -2.15 18.94 2.84
N ALA A 334 -1.81 18.08 1.87
CA ALA A 334 -2.60 16.91 1.52
C ALA A 334 -2.68 15.91 2.69
N ASP A 335 -1.56 15.65 3.36
CA ASP A 335 -1.48 14.75 4.50
C ASP A 335 -2.24 15.31 5.71
N ASP A 336 -2.09 16.60 6.02
CA ASP A 336 -2.89 17.25 7.08
C ASP A 336 -4.39 17.13 6.80
N LEU A 337 -4.80 17.35 5.54
CA LEU A 337 -6.20 17.17 5.12
C LEU A 337 -6.68 15.74 5.34
N ILE A 338 -5.91 14.74 4.90
CA ILE A 338 -6.28 13.32 5.05
C ILE A 338 -6.40 12.97 6.54
N ARG A 339 -5.47 13.43 7.39
CA ARG A 339 -5.51 13.20 8.85
C ARG A 339 -6.75 13.81 9.49
N ARG A 340 -7.21 14.99 9.04
CA ARG A 340 -8.44 15.64 9.54
C ARG A 340 -9.70 14.93 9.08
N LEU A 341 -9.75 14.47 7.84
CA LEU A 341 -10.95 13.88 7.23
C LEU A 341 -11.13 12.39 7.54
N ALA A 342 -10.03 11.65 7.71
CA ALA A 342 -10.01 10.23 8.06
C ALA A 342 -9.01 9.98 9.22
N PRO A 343 -9.29 10.53 10.42
CA PRO A 343 -8.41 10.37 11.56
C PRO A 343 -8.36 8.91 12.02
N ILE A 344 -7.15 8.37 12.15
CA ILE A 344 -6.95 7.04 12.72
C ILE A 344 -7.17 7.11 14.23
N ARG A 345 -8.22 6.45 14.69
CA ARG A 345 -8.50 6.30 16.12
C ARG A 345 -7.80 5.07 16.65
N ILE A 346 -7.52 5.10 17.96
CA ILE A 346 -7.06 3.92 18.67
C ILE A 346 -8.05 2.77 18.43
N LEU A 347 -7.53 1.66 17.92
CA LEU A 347 -8.31 0.45 17.79
C LEU A 347 -8.24 -0.23 19.15
N LYS A 348 -9.33 -0.18 19.90
CA LYS A 348 -9.40 -0.93 21.16
C LYS A 348 -9.19 -2.40 20.83
N PHE A 349 -8.34 -3.08 21.59
CA PHE A 349 -8.11 -4.50 21.37
C PHE A 349 -9.45 -5.24 21.45
N LEU A 350 -9.86 -5.82 20.33
CA LEU A 350 -11.16 -6.44 20.18
C LEU A 350 -11.28 -7.58 21.20
N ARG A 351 -12.36 -7.56 21.99
CA ARG A 351 -12.62 -8.62 22.97
C ARG A 351 -12.68 -9.97 22.24
N THR A 352 -12.06 -11.00 22.80
CA THR A 352 -12.16 -12.38 22.31
C THR A 352 -13.21 -13.11 23.13
N GLY A 353 -14.24 -13.66 22.47
CA GLY A 353 -15.28 -14.44 23.15
C GLY A 353 -14.83 -15.84 23.54
N HIS A 354 -15.55 -16.45 24.48
CA HIS A 354 -15.35 -17.83 24.91
C HIS A 354 -15.93 -18.80 23.88
N LEU A 355 -15.11 -19.74 23.39
CA LEU A 355 -15.57 -20.83 22.55
C LEU A 355 -16.31 -21.89 23.38
N ILE A 356 -15.82 -22.15 24.59
CA ILE A 356 -16.43 -23.02 25.59
C ILE A 356 -16.32 -22.30 26.94
N ASN A 357 -17.44 -22.12 27.63
CA ASN A 357 -17.43 -21.59 28.99
C ASN A 357 -17.31 -22.72 30.01
N LEU A 358 -16.16 -22.82 30.68
CA LEU A 358 -15.88 -23.81 31.73
C LEU A 358 -16.19 -23.28 33.14
N GLY A 359 -16.84 -22.12 33.27
CA GLY A 359 -17.13 -21.47 34.55
C GLY A 359 -16.23 -20.26 34.87
N ALA A 360 -15.28 -19.93 33.98
CA ALA A 360 -14.36 -18.80 34.14
C ALA A 360 -14.82 -17.50 33.41
N ALA A 361 -15.96 -17.53 32.72
CA ALA A 361 -16.49 -16.33 32.07
C ALA A 361 -17.08 -15.37 33.10
N THR A 362 -16.77 -14.08 32.95
CA THR A 362 -17.34 -12.98 33.73
C THR A 362 -18.62 -12.44 33.07
N ALA A 363 -19.36 -11.56 33.75
CA ALA A 363 -20.54 -10.89 33.17
C ALA A 363 -20.23 -10.05 31.91
N ASP A 364 -18.96 -9.72 31.69
CA ASP A 364 -18.44 -8.95 30.57
C ASP A 364 -17.99 -9.81 29.35
N ASP A 365 -18.02 -11.14 29.49
CA ASP A 365 -17.64 -12.09 28.46
C ASP A 365 -18.85 -12.54 27.61
N PHE A 366 -18.60 -12.89 26.35
CA PHE A 366 -19.60 -13.41 25.42
C PHE A 366 -19.13 -14.73 24.81
N LEU A 367 -20.09 -15.57 24.40
CA LEU A 367 -19.81 -16.82 23.70
C LEU A 367 -19.61 -16.59 22.20
N VAL A 368 -18.73 -17.36 21.59
CA VAL A 368 -18.53 -17.39 20.14
C VAL A 368 -18.70 -18.81 19.62
N SER A 369 -19.44 -18.96 18.53
CA SER A 369 -19.52 -20.21 17.77
C SER A 369 -18.81 -20.01 16.44
N PHE A 370 -17.90 -20.91 16.09
CA PHE A 370 -17.29 -20.88 14.77
C PHE A 370 -18.28 -21.53 13.81
N ASN A 371 -18.71 -20.80 12.78
CA ASN A 371 -19.68 -21.32 11.82
C ASN A 371 -19.08 -22.51 11.08
N GLN A 372 -19.88 -23.54 10.80
CA GLN A 372 -19.43 -24.68 10.00
C GLN A 372 -19.14 -24.21 8.57
N SER A 373 -17.87 -24.20 8.19
CA SER A 373 -17.45 -23.98 6.80
C SER A 373 -17.49 -25.30 6.02
N ASN A 374 -17.74 -25.22 4.71
CA ASN A 374 -17.65 -26.37 3.79
C ASN A 374 -16.21 -26.91 3.60
N HIS A 375 -15.22 -26.28 4.21
CA HIS A 375 -13.82 -26.66 4.18
C HIS A 375 -13.38 -27.20 5.55
N THR A 376 -12.40 -28.09 5.58
CA THR A 376 -11.71 -28.47 6.81
C THR A 376 -10.85 -27.30 7.28
N PRO A 377 -11.20 -26.58 8.37
CA PRO A 377 -10.46 -25.41 8.79
C PRO A 377 -9.09 -25.81 9.33
N HIS A 378 -8.05 -25.07 8.96
CA HIS A 378 -6.74 -25.17 9.59
C HIS A 378 -6.80 -24.40 10.92
N VAL A 379 -6.56 -25.10 12.02
CA VAL A 379 -6.64 -24.55 13.38
C VAL A 379 -5.24 -24.40 13.96
N ILE A 380 -4.98 -23.21 14.51
CA ILE A 380 -3.83 -22.91 15.35
C ILE A 380 -4.32 -22.69 16.78
N ILE A 381 -3.71 -23.38 17.73
CA ILE A 381 -3.97 -23.19 19.16
C ILE A 381 -2.69 -22.76 19.85
N THR A 382 -2.73 -21.62 20.52
CA THR A 382 -1.62 -21.10 21.32
C THR A 382 -1.96 -21.11 22.81
N GLU A 383 -0.92 -21.17 23.64
CA GLU A 383 -1.06 -20.90 25.07
C GLU A 383 -1.60 -19.48 25.27
N LYS A 384 -2.65 -19.34 26.08
CA LYS A 384 -3.10 -18.03 26.54
C LYS A 384 -2.24 -17.64 27.75
N VAL A 385 -1.58 -16.49 27.65
CA VAL A 385 -0.68 -15.98 28.69
C VAL A 385 -1.38 -14.87 29.48
N ASP A 386 -1.17 -14.85 30.80
CA ASP A 386 -1.79 -13.93 31.74
C ASP A 386 -0.90 -12.71 31.98
N GLY A 387 -1.29 -11.58 31.38
CA GLY A 387 -0.51 -10.35 31.42
C GLY A 387 -1.34 -9.10 31.15
N ALA A 388 -0.66 -8.04 30.76
CA ALA A 388 -1.28 -6.80 30.31
C ALA A 388 -1.24 -6.71 28.77
N ASN A 389 -2.43 -6.71 28.15
CA ASN A 389 -2.56 -6.57 26.70
C ASN A 389 -1.82 -5.31 26.20
N MET A 390 -1.01 -5.49 25.17
CA MET A 390 -0.16 -4.44 24.59
C MET A 390 -0.20 -4.52 23.06
N GLY A 391 -0.19 -3.35 22.41
CA GLY A 391 -0.10 -3.20 20.97
C GLY A 391 0.94 -2.17 20.57
N PHE A 392 1.67 -2.44 19.50
CA PHE A 392 2.63 -1.52 18.88
C PHE A 392 2.14 -1.15 17.46
N SER A 393 2.16 0.13 17.14
CA SER A 393 1.83 0.66 15.81
C SER A 393 2.68 1.89 15.51
N LEU A 394 2.66 2.40 14.28
CA LEU A 394 3.26 3.70 13.97
C LEU A 394 2.21 4.82 13.96
N SER A 395 2.66 6.03 14.27
CA SER A 395 1.93 7.26 13.97
C SER A 395 2.07 7.61 12.49
N ALA A 396 1.29 8.58 12.03
CA ALA A 396 1.41 9.13 10.69
C ALA A 396 2.80 9.74 10.40
N ASP A 397 3.53 10.14 11.44
CA ASP A 397 4.90 10.67 11.37
C ASP A 397 5.95 9.57 11.59
N ARG A 398 5.54 8.30 11.51
CA ARG A 398 6.38 7.10 11.72
C ARG A 398 7.01 7.02 13.11
N GLU A 399 6.40 7.65 14.10
CA GLU A 399 6.78 7.47 15.51
C GLU A 399 6.13 6.21 16.08
N LEU A 400 6.87 5.45 16.88
CA LEU A 400 6.32 4.26 17.52
C LEU A 400 5.30 4.62 18.61
N LEU A 401 4.09 4.10 18.47
CA LEU A 401 3.00 4.22 19.42
C LEU A 401 2.82 2.90 20.17
N VAL A 402 2.67 2.99 21.50
CA VAL A 402 2.36 1.84 22.35
C VAL A 402 0.99 2.03 22.97
N GLN A 403 0.12 1.05 22.77
CA GLN A 403 -1.22 1.04 23.35
C GLN A 403 -1.40 -0.13 24.31
N ASN A 404 -2.24 0.06 25.32
CA ASN A 404 -2.90 -1.06 25.98
C ASN A 404 -4.25 -1.35 25.29
N ARG A 405 -5.19 -1.96 26.02
CA ARG A 405 -6.54 -2.26 25.52
C ARG A 405 -7.32 -1.05 24.99
N SER A 406 -7.13 0.15 25.56
CA SER A 406 -8.02 1.29 25.26
C SER A 406 -7.37 2.68 25.21
N HIS A 407 -6.10 2.82 25.57
CA HIS A 407 -5.36 4.08 25.48
C HIS A 407 -3.88 3.86 25.19
N TYR A 408 -3.21 4.90 24.70
CA TYR A 408 -1.76 4.93 24.53
C TYR A 408 -1.06 5.05 25.89
N ILE A 409 0.11 4.41 26.02
CA ILE A 409 0.89 4.35 27.26
C ILE A 409 2.35 4.73 26.98
N THR A 410 3.03 5.20 28.02
CA THR A 410 4.47 5.49 28.04
C THR A 410 5.12 4.76 29.21
N SER A 411 6.46 4.77 29.27
CA SER A 411 7.22 4.16 30.37
C SER A 411 6.92 4.76 31.75
N THR A 412 6.35 5.97 31.80
CA THR A 412 5.97 6.67 33.04
C THR A 412 4.55 6.38 33.51
N ALA A 413 3.72 5.69 32.71
CA ALA A 413 2.31 5.49 33.00
C ALA A 413 2.05 4.59 34.23
N HIS A 414 2.85 3.54 34.42
CA HIS A 414 2.75 2.62 35.57
C HIS A 414 4.10 1.93 35.81
N ALA A 415 4.35 1.44 37.04
CA ALA A 415 5.61 0.79 37.42
C ALA A 415 5.96 -0.41 36.51
N GLN A 416 4.96 -1.15 36.03
CA GLN A 416 5.14 -2.28 35.12
C GLN A 416 5.71 -1.89 33.74
N PHE A 417 5.54 -0.63 33.32
CA PHE A 417 5.99 -0.14 32.02
C PHE A 417 7.36 0.55 32.09
N ARG A 418 8.00 0.64 33.26
CA ARG A 418 9.36 1.22 33.37
C ARG A 418 10.36 0.56 32.40
N PRO A 419 10.39 -0.78 32.23
CA PRO A 419 11.31 -1.43 31.30
C PRO A 419 10.93 -1.26 29.82
N LEU A 420 9.77 -0.67 29.51
CA LEU A 420 9.24 -0.59 28.15
C LEU A 420 10.17 0.18 27.21
N TYR A 421 10.77 1.28 27.68
CA TYR A 421 11.68 2.08 26.86
C TYR A 421 12.89 1.26 26.40
N ASN A 422 13.60 0.61 27.33
CA ASN A 422 14.77 -0.21 27.01
C ASN A 422 14.39 -1.41 26.12
N TRP A 423 13.22 -2.02 26.35
CA TRP A 423 12.73 -3.10 25.49
C TRP A 423 12.47 -2.60 24.07
N ILE A 424 11.83 -1.44 23.90
CA ILE A 424 11.58 -0.83 22.59
C ILE A 424 12.89 -0.54 21.87
N GLU A 425 13.88 0.06 22.52
CA GLU A 425 15.16 0.37 21.87
C GLU A 425 15.86 -0.90 21.37
N THR A 426 15.82 -1.97 22.16
CA THR A 426 16.41 -3.27 21.80
C THR A 426 15.69 -3.95 20.62
N HIS A 427 14.39 -3.69 20.46
CA HIS A 427 13.54 -4.31 19.43
C HIS A 427 13.13 -3.35 18.32
N ARG A 428 13.69 -2.12 18.29
CA ARG A 428 13.26 -1.03 17.41
C ARG A 428 13.31 -1.46 15.94
N GLU A 429 14.44 -1.97 15.48
CA GLU A 429 14.58 -2.43 14.08
C GLU A 429 13.56 -3.52 13.72
N GLY A 430 13.32 -4.47 14.64
CA GLY A 430 12.32 -5.51 14.45
C GLY A 430 10.88 -4.97 14.40
N LEU A 431 10.54 -3.99 15.24
CA LEU A 431 9.24 -3.35 15.23
C LEU A 431 9.01 -2.57 13.92
N TYR A 432 10.00 -1.80 13.44
CA TYR A 432 9.87 -1.09 12.16
C TYR A 432 9.81 -2.07 10.98
N HIS A 433 10.57 -3.17 10.99
CA HIS A 433 10.47 -4.22 9.96
C HIS A 433 9.06 -4.80 9.83
N VAL A 434 8.35 -4.94 10.95
CA VAL A 434 6.99 -5.50 11.00
C VAL A 434 5.92 -4.45 10.68
N LEU A 435 6.10 -3.22 11.16
CA LEU A 435 5.06 -2.18 11.13
C LEU A 435 5.17 -1.23 9.93
N ASP A 436 6.40 -0.88 9.51
CA ASP A 436 6.65 0.12 8.47
C ASP A 436 6.66 -0.49 7.06
N ARG A 437 5.53 -1.10 6.69
CA ARG A 437 5.40 -1.89 5.45
C ARG A 437 4.59 -1.22 4.35
N ASP A 438 3.96 -0.09 4.66
CA ASP A 438 3.15 0.68 3.72
C ASP A 438 3.58 2.14 3.77
N ASP A 439 4.26 2.59 2.73
CA ASP A 439 4.82 3.94 2.70
C ASP A 439 3.77 5.05 2.77
N SER A 440 2.56 4.72 2.30
CA SER A 440 1.44 5.65 2.24
C SER A 440 0.56 5.60 3.48
N PHE A 441 0.54 4.46 4.19
CA PHE A 441 -0.26 4.26 5.38
C PHE A 441 0.56 3.71 6.56
N PRO A 442 1.44 4.52 7.17
CA PRO A 442 2.28 4.10 8.29
C PRO A 442 1.50 3.46 9.46
N GLU A 443 0.28 3.95 9.73
CA GLU A 443 -0.52 3.47 10.87
C GLU A 443 -1.24 2.14 10.61
N ARG A 444 -1.06 1.54 9.42
CA ARG A 444 -1.81 0.37 8.93
C ARG A 444 -1.73 -0.84 9.85
N TYR A 445 -0.53 -1.16 10.34
CA TYR A 445 -0.28 -2.40 11.08
C TYR A 445 -0.24 -2.17 12.59
N ILE A 446 -0.79 -3.14 13.33
CA ILE A 446 -0.70 -3.18 14.79
C ILE A 446 -0.24 -4.57 15.22
N LEU A 447 0.93 -4.66 15.85
CA LEU A 447 1.43 -5.89 16.46
C LEU A 447 0.91 -5.99 17.89
N TYR A 448 0.08 -7.00 18.16
CA TYR A 448 -0.48 -7.26 19.49
C TYR A 448 0.25 -8.39 20.20
N GLY A 449 0.35 -8.24 21.52
CA GLY A 449 0.93 -9.22 22.41
C GLY A 449 0.52 -9.01 23.86
N GLU A 450 1.12 -9.80 24.74
CA GLU A 450 0.99 -9.66 26.19
C GLU A 450 2.28 -9.12 26.79
N TRP A 451 2.16 -8.08 27.61
CA TRP A 451 3.25 -7.55 28.43
C TRP A 451 3.26 -8.23 29.79
N LEU A 452 4.41 -8.78 30.17
CA LEU A 452 4.51 -9.81 31.22
C LEU A 452 5.46 -9.45 32.35
N VAL A 453 5.84 -8.17 32.50
CA VAL A 453 6.72 -7.74 33.60
C VAL A 453 6.08 -7.99 34.96
N ALA A 454 4.81 -7.64 35.13
CA ALA A 454 4.08 -7.87 36.36
C ALA A 454 3.48 -9.29 36.38
N THR A 455 3.64 -9.98 37.50
CA THR A 455 2.81 -11.15 37.80
C THR A 455 1.40 -10.67 38.01
N HIS A 456 0.44 -11.18 37.22
CA HIS A 456 -0.98 -11.00 37.45
C HIS A 456 -1.49 -12.17 38.32
N SER A 457 -2.23 -13.10 37.76
CA SER A 457 -2.74 -14.27 38.49
C SER A 457 -1.75 -15.44 38.43
N ILE A 458 -0.99 -15.59 37.34
CA ILE A 458 0.01 -16.66 37.17
C ILE A 458 1.44 -16.13 37.39
N PRO A 459 2.21 -16.69 38.35
CA PRO A 459 3.59 -16.30 38.60
C PRO A 459 4.55 -17.03 37.64
N TYR A 460 4.70 -16.51 36.43
CA TYR A 460 5.60 -17.10 35.46
C TYR A 460 7.06 -17.05 35.93
N THR A 461 7.83 -18.11 35.67
CA THR A 461 9.21 -18.25 36.17
C THR A 461 10.27 -18.33 35.08
N ARG A 462 9.86 -18.56 33.83
CA ARG A 462 10.77 -18.84 32.71
C ARG A 462 10.23 -18.31 31.39
N LEU A 463 9.81 -17.04 31.39
CA LEU A 463 9.41 -16.34 30.17
C LEU A 463 10.62 -16.04 29.29
N PRO A 464 10.53 -16.21 27.95
CA PRO A 464 11.64 -15.93 27.06
C PRO A 464 11.84 -14.43 26.81
N ASP A 465 10.82 -13.60 27.07
CA ASP A 465 10.86 -12.14 26.90
C ASP A 465 9.76 -11.44 27.72
N ARG A 466 9.89 -10.12 27.89
CA ARG A 466 8.96 -9.21 28.57
C ARG A 466 7.67 -9.00 27.79
N PHE A 467 7.70 -9.21 26.47
CA PHE A 467 6.56 -9.14 25.56
C PHE A 467 6.47 -10.41 24.72
N LEU A 468 5.27 -10.99 24.62
CA LEU A 468 4.99 -12.10 23.71
C LEU A 468 3.95 -11.70 22.68
N ALA A 469 4.36 -11.57 21.42
CA ALA A 469 3.46 -11.30 20.31
C ALA A 469 2.53 -12.50 20.04
N PHE A 470 1.27 -12.20 19.70
CA PHE A 470 0.28 -13.24 19.38
C PHE A 470 -0.54 -12.97 18.12
N ASP A 471 -0.73 -11.72 17.72
CA ASP A 471 -1.54 -11.35 16.55
C ASP A 471 -0.98 -10.10 15.86
N LEU A 472 -1.15 -9.99 14.54
CA LEU A 472 -0.90 -8.79 13.76
C LEU A 472 -2.18 -8.38 13.06
N TYR A 473 -2.60 -7.13 13.25
CA TYR A 473 -3.81 -6.58 12.65
C TYR A 473 -3.47 -5.65 11.49
N ASP A 474 -4.20 -5.78 10.39
CA ASP A 474 -4.15 -4.89 9.23
C ASP A 474 -5.41 -4.03 9.20
N ARG A 475 -5.25 -2.71 9.41
CA ARG A 475 -6.36 -1.75 9.40
C ARG A 475 -6.98 -1.56 8.03
N GLN A 476 -6.23 -1.75 6.95
CA GLN A 476 -6.74 -1.54 5.59
C GLN A 476 -7.75 -2.63 5.24
N THR A 477 -7.41 -3.89 5.53
CA THR A 477 -8.29 -5.03 5.25
C THR A 477 -9.23 -5.36 6.40
N GLN A 478 -9.00 -4.75 7.57
CA GLN A 478 -9.66 -5.05 8.85
C GLN A 478 -9.54 -6.51 9.29
N THR A 479 -8.45 -7.18 8.89
CA THR A 479 -8.23 -8.60 9.17
C THR A 479 -7.01 -8.83 10.05
N TRP A 480 -6.92 -10.05 10.59
CA TRP A 480 -5.76 -10.52 11.34
C TRP A 480 -4.93 -11.42 10.44
N ALA A 481 -3.60 -11.23 10.44
CA ALA A 481 -2.69 -12.12 9.74
C ALA A 481 -2.70 -13.51 10.38
N ASP A 482 -2.60 -14.55 9.54
CA ASP A 482 -2.45 -15.93 10.00
C ASP A 482 -1.09 -16.14 10.72
N ARG A 483 -0.96 -17.30 11.38
CA ARG A 483 0.23 -17.59 12.18
C ARG A 483 1.50 -17.68 11.34
N ASP A 484 1.43 -18.26 10.15
CA ASP A 484 2.60 -18.42 9.28
C ASP A 484 3.10 -17.08 8.73
N THR A 485 2.19 -16.13 8.46
CA THR A 485 2.57 -14.77 8.10
C THR A 485 3.24 -14.06 9.27
N LEU A 486 2.66 -14.15 10.47
CA LEU A 486 3.25 -13.54 11.66
C LEU A 486 4.64 -14.10 11.99
N GLU A 487 4.82 -15.42 11.92
CA GLU A 487 6.13 -16.06 12.15
C GLU A 487 7.18 -15.63 11.13
N ARG A 488 6.83 -15.58 9.84
CA ARG A 488 7.75 -15.11 8.81
C ARG A 488 8.17 -13.66 9.02
N LEU A 489 7.25 -12.80 9.45
CA LEU A 489 7.54 -11.39 9.74
C LEU A 489 8.43 -11.21 10.96
N LEU A 490 8.34 -12.11 11.94
CA LEU A 490 9.12 -12.02 13.17
C LEU A 490 10.42 -12.86 13.14
N ALA A 491 10.61 -13.74 12.15
CA ALA A 491 11.74 -14.66 12.06
C ALA A 491 13.11 -13.95 12.04
N GLU A 492 13.18 -12.75 11.47
CA GLU A 492 14.40 -11.93 11.41
C GLU A 492 14.51 -10.93 12.58
N THR A 493 13.60 -11.02 13.55
CA THR A 493 13.53 -10.12 14.71
C THR A 493 13.86 -10.86 16.00
N LYS A 494 14.06 -10.11 17.10
CA LYS A 494 14.23 -10.68 18.45
C LYS A 494 12.92 -10.78 19.23
N ILE A 495 11.78 -10.43 18.60
CA ILE A 495 10.48 -10.38 19.28
C ILE A 495 9.95 -11.80 19.46
N SER A 496 9.70 -12.18 20.70
CA SER A 496 9.20 -13.51 21.04
C SER A 496 7.71 -13.67 20.75
N LEU A 497 7.32 -14.89 20.37
CA LEU A 497 5.94 -15.28 20.08
C LEU A 497 5.36 -16.14 21.21
N VAL A 498 4.04 -16.06 21.40
CA VAL A 498 3.32 -17.03 22.23
C VAL A 498 3.51 -18.46 21.71
N HIS A 499 3.54 -19.43 22.64
CA HIS A 499 3.79 -20.83 22.32
C HIS A 499 2.62 -21.47 21.58
N ILE A 500 2.92 -22.25 20.54
CA ILE A 500 1.94 -23.05 19.81
C ILE A 500 1.81 -24.41 20.47
N MET A 501 0.59 -24.73 20.89
CA MET A 501 0.24 -26.02 21.46
C MET A 501 -0.27 -27.01 20.42
N TYR A 502 -0.84 -26.51 19.31
CA TYR A 502 -1.40 -27.36 18.26
C TYR A 502 -1.49 -26.64 16.90
N ARG A 503 -1.25 -27.42 15.83
CA ARG A 503 -1.53 -27.05 14.43
C ARG A 503 -2.19 -28.24 13.73
N GLY A 504 -3.31 -28.02 13.04
CA GLY A 504 -3.97 -29.09 12.28
C GLY A 504 -5.48 -28.92 12.14
N PRO A 505 -6.21 -30.00 11.83
CA PRO A 505 -7.67 -29.98 11.79
C PRO A 505 -8.29 -29.58 13.13
N ARG A 506 -9.51 -29.02 13.11
CA ARG A 506 -10.22 -28.64 14.34
C ARG A 506 -10.34 -29.81 15.34
N PRO A 507 -9.77 -29.70 16.55
CA PRO A 507 -9.95 -30.70 17.59
C PRO A 507 -11.39 -30.75 18.10
N THR A 508 -11.79 -31.89 18.68
CA THR A 508 -13.09 -32.01 19.35
C THR A 508 -13.11 -31.20 20.65
N ASP A 509 -14.30 -30.81 21.11
CA ASP A 509 -14.47 -30.08 22.37
C ASP A 509 -13.86 -30.81 23.58
N ALA A 510 -13.84 -32.14 23.56
CA ALA A 510 -13.20 -32.94 24.60
C ALA A 510 -11.67 -32.72 24.62
N VAL A 511 -11.03 -32.70 23.44
CA VAL A 511 -9.59 -32.43 23.32
C VAL A 511 -9.27 -30.98 23.70
N LEU A 512 -10.11 -30.01 23.32
CA LEU A 512 -9.93 -28.61 23.71
C LEU A 512 -10.01 -28.43 25.24
N LYS A 513 -10.91 -29.15 25.92
CA LYS A 513 -11.02 -29.17 27.38
C LYS A 513 -9.81 -29.82 28.08
N GLU A 514 -9.21 -30.84 27.46
CA GLU A 514 -7.98 -31.43 27.97
C GLU A 514 -6.78 -30.49 27.80
N MET A 515 -6.70 -29.78 26.67
CA MET A 515 -5.60 -28.86 26.37
C MET A 515 -5.45 -27.75 27.41
N VAL A 516 -6.54 -27.22 27.96
CA VAL A 516 -6.48 -26.18 29.01
C VAL A 516 -5.94 -26.70 30.36
N GLN A 517 -5.82 -28.01 30.53
CA GLN A 517 -5.23 -28.63 31.73
C GLN A 517 -3.75 -28.98 31.55
N ARG A 518 -3.19 -28.74 30.36
CA ARG A 518 -1.78 -29.08 30.08
C ARG A 518 -0.82 -28.15 30.81
N PRO A 519 0.40 -28.63 31.14
CA PRO A 519 1.45 -27.79 31.70
C PRO A 519 1.79 -26.62 30.77
N SER A 520 2.00 -25.45 31.37
CA SER A 520 2.49 -24.25 30.68
C SER A 520 3.94 -24.41 30.27
N GLN A 521 4.31 -23.78 29.14
CA GLN A 521 5.72 -23.67 28.77
C GLN A 521 6.50 -22.73 29.69
N PHE A 522 5.83 -21.82 30.40
CA PHE A 522 6.45 -20.67 31.07
C PHE A 522 6.53 -20.77 32.61
N TYR A 523 5.94 -21.80 33.22
CA TYR A 523 6.06 -22.09 34.66
C TYR A 523 5.66 -23.53 35.01
N ASP A 524 5.77 -23.89 36.30
CA ASP A 524 5.44 -25.23 36.82
C ASP A 524 3.97 -25.31 37.25
N GLY A 525 3.06 -25.17 36.29
CA GLY A 525 1.61 -25.31 36.51
C GLY A 525 0.82 -25.34 35.19
N PRO A 526 -0.52 -25.42 35.24
CA PRO A 526 -1.34 -25.50 34.04
C PRO A 526 -1.38 -24.17 33.27
N VAL A 527 -1.63 -24.20 31.97
CA VAL A 527 -1.91 -22.98 31.19
C VAL A 527 -3.09 -22.20 31.78
N GLU A 528 -3.13 -20.87 31.59
CA GLU A 528 -4.33 -20.06 31.91
C GLU A 528 -5.55 -20.55 31.11
N GLY A 529 -5.27 -20.88 29.85
CA GLY A 529 -6.23 -21.28 28.86
C GLY A 529 -5.54 -21.40 27.50
N ILE A 530 -6.37 -21.51 26.47
CA ILE A 530 -5.92 -21.58 25.09
C ILE A 530 -6.62 -20.53 24.25
N TYR A 531 -5.89 -20.02 23.27
CA TYR A 531 -6.41 -19.16 22.21
C TYR A 531 -6.49 -19.96 20.92
N VAL A 532 -7.68 -20.04 20.34
CA VAL A 532 -8.00 -20.90 19.19
C VAL A 532 -8.29 -20.00 18.00
N LYS A 533 -7.57 -20.21 16.91
CA LYS A 533 -7.75 -19.51 15.63
C LYS A 533 -8.03 -20.52 14.51
N GLU A 534 -9.03 -20.22 13.67
CA GLU A 534 -9.16 -20.85 12.36
C GLU A 534 -8.57 -19.92 11.32
N GLU A 535 -7.71 -20.45 10.45
CA GLU A 535 -6.92 -19.69 9.50
C GLU A 535 -7.16 -20.19 8.07
N GLN A 536 -7.25 -19.27 7.12
CA GLN A 536 -7.46 -19.55 5.70
C GLN A 536 -6.87 -18.43 4.85
N ASN A 537 -6.17 -18.79 3.76
CA ASN A 537 -5.65 -17.86 2.74
C ASN A 537 -4.85 -16.68 3.31
N GLY A 538 -3.97 -16.90 4.29
CA GLY A 538 -3.15 -15.83 4.87
C GLY A 538 -3.79 -15.08 6.04
N GLN A 539 -5.02 -15.43 6.44
CA GLN A 539 -5.81 -14.66 7.40
C GLN A 539 -6.48 -15.52 8.47
N VAL A 540 -6.74 -14.93 9.63
CA VAL A 540 -7.59 -15.53 10.68
C VAL A 540 -9.06 -15.26 10.36
N ILE A 541 -9.85 -16.31 10.21
CA ILE A 541 -11.29 -16.22 9.91
C ILE A 541 -12.16 -16.30 11.17
N ASN A 542 -11.75 -17.10 12.16
CA ASN A 542 -12.43 -17.20 13.44
C ASN A 542 -11.40 -17.20 14.57
N ARG A 543 -11.77 -16.63 15.71
CA ARG A 543 -10.93 -16.60 16.91
C ARG A 543 -11.76 -16.71 18.18
N GLY A 544 -11.23 -17.40 19.18
CA GLY A 544 -11.93 -17.67 20.43
C GLY A 544 -10.95 -18.07 21.52
N LYS A 545 -11.38 -17.96 22.78
CA LYS A 545 -10.59 -18.40 23.94
C LYS A 545 -11.33 -19.49 24.71
N ILE A 546 -10.58 -20.34 25.39
CA ILE A 546 -11.09 -21.24 26.43
C ILE A 546 -10.19 -21.05 27.64
N VAL A 547 -10.76 -20.72 28.79
CA VAL A 547 -10.04 -20.45 30.03
C VAL A 547 -10.39 -21.55 31.02
N ARG A 548 -9.40 -22.06 31.78
CA ARG A 548 -9.63 -23.14 32.77
C ARG A 548 -10.60 -22.68 33.85
N SER A 549 -11.41 -23.60 34.38
CA SER A 549 -12.50 -23.32 35.32
C SER A 549 -12.07 -22.78 36.68
N ASP A 550 -10.90 -23.19 37.14
CA ASP A 550 -10.27 -22.82 38.42
C ASP A 550 -9.48 -21.51 38.33
N PHE A 551 -9.31 -20.95 37.13
CA PHE A 551 -8.70 -19.64 36.96
C PHE A 551 -9.67 -18.54 37.36
N THR A 552 -9.33 -17.83 38.42
CA THR A 552 -9.97 -16.56 38.76
C THR A 552 -9.01 -15.46 38.32
N ALA A 553 -9.39 -14.68 37.31
CA ALA A 553 -8.67 -13.45 37.00
C ALA A 553 -8.68 -12.59 38.26
N GLY A 554 -7.49 -12.22 38.77
CA GLY A 554 -7.30 -11.60 40.09
C GLY A 554 -7.91 -10.20 40.27
N ILE A 555 -9.15 -9.94 39.88
CA ILE A 555 -9.89 -8.72 40.19
C ILE A 555 -10.52 -8.89 41.57
N THR A 556 -9.73 -8.66 42.61
CA THR A 556 -10.25 -8.06 43.85
C THR A 556 -9.60 -6.68 43.99
N GLU A 557 -10.36 -5.72 44.50
CA GLU A 557 -10.22 -4.24 44.42
C GLU A 557 -8.90 -3.62 45.00
N HIS A 558 -7.80 -4.36 45.05
CA HIS A 558 -6.57 -4.02 45.77
C HIS A 558 -5.26 -4.10 44.95
N TRP A 559 -5.30 -4.39 43.65
CA TRP A 559 -4.10 -4.52 42.82
C TRP A 559 -3.26 -3.23 42.67
N ASP A 560 -3.90 -2.06 42.62
CA ASP A 560 -3.17 -0.77 42.57
C ASP A 560 -2.47 -0.40 43.90
N LYS A 561 -2.75 -1.13 45.00
CA LYS A 561 -2.24 -0.82 46.35
C LYS A 561 -1.24 -1.84 46.89
N ALA A 562 -1.12 -3.01 46.28
CA ALA A 562 -0.15 -4.03 46.66
C ALA A 562 1.19 -3.82 45.92
N PRO A 563 2.35 -4.13 46.53
CA PRO A 563 3.64 -4.05 45.84
C PRO A 563 3.65 -5.02 44.64
N MET A 564 3.94 -4.49 43.46
CA MET A 564 3.98 -5.23 42.20
C MET A 564 5.01 -6.38 42.27
N ARG A 565 4.54 -7.61 42.12
CA ARG A 565 5.39 -8.78 41.94
C ARG A 565 5.83 -8.89 40.48
N LYS A 566 7.09 -9.21 40.21
CA LYS A 566 7.62 -9.43 38.87
C LYS A 566 7.61 -10.92 38.50
N ASN A 567 7.35 -11.21 37.22
CA ASN A 567 7.60 -12.55 36.65
C ASN A 567 9.10 -12.81 36.49
N GLY A 568 9.48 -14.07 36.34
CA GLY A 568 10.84 -14.51 36.04
C GLY A 568 11.09 -14.68 34.54
N PHE A 569 12.25 -14.23 34.07
CA PHE A 569 12.67 -14.27 32.68
C PHE A 569 13.94 -15.11 32.51
N LEU A 570 14.06 -15.78 31.37
CA LEU A 570 15.26 -16.55 31.01
C LEU A 570 16.43 -15.64 30.57
N ILE A 571 16.17 -14.34 30.36
CA ILE A 571 17.13 -13.36 29.85
C ILE A 571 17.92 -12.68 30.98
N ASP A 572 17.68 -13.02 32.25
CA ASP A 572 18.29 -12.35 33.39
C ASP A 572 19.76 -12.78 33.59
N GLY A 573 20.62 -12.25 32.73
CA GLY A 573 22.07 -12.21 32.86
C GLY A 573 22.63 -10.80 33.14
N ASP A 574 22.01 -9.72 32.63
CA ASP A 574 22.66 -8.39 32.63
C ASP A 574 21.78 -7.15 32.91
N ASP A 575 20.47 -7.30 33.19
CA ASP A 575 19.59 -6.13 33.48
C ASP A 575 19.19 -6.07 34.97
N ILE A 576 20.17 -5.85 35.85
CA ILE A 576 19.92 -5.33 37.20
C ILE A 576 20.48 -3.90 37.26
N GLU A 577 19.61 -2.91 37.02
CA GLU A 577 19.41 -1.72 37.86
C GLU A 577 18.12 -0.98 37.49
#